data_AF-A0A8B8GRG9-F1
#
_entry.id   AF-A0A8B8GRG9-F1
#
_cell.length_a   1.000
_cell.length_b   1.000
_cell.length_c   1.000
_cell.angle_alpha   90.00
_cell.angle_beta   90.00
_cell.angle_gamma   90.00
#
_symmetry.space_group_name_H-M   'P 1'
#
loop_
_entity.id
_entity.type
_entity.pdbx_description
1 polymer ?
#
loop_
_entity_poly.entity_id
_entity_poly.type
_entity_poly.pdbx_seq_one_letter_code
_entity_poly.pdbx_strand_id
1 'polypeptide(L)'
;MSSVPLAPCVRQSYGHLSLADPSFDVPSSIYICSLVEAGKYFIPHHAVVKRDGYKIEKLHVVFHASASTSPGLSLNDALIAGPKLQIDIFDILVRSRLKRYLLTADITKMYRQIFLKPNDCAYQHILWRESSEEEVIEYEFRTATYGVTSAPYLAIRCLHKLDAQAGSKFPAAKNILTRKTCTLKKWTSNCPVILKNVDTNDQAKLLSLDPKGEASVKFLGLHWDPSSDHFTYHTCLRPGQYTKRKVLSITARLFDPFGFLGPTLLWAKIFMQELWKLGLHWDTPLPTHLHCSWYQFVRELPALDSIILPRHIDIRSHTEIQLIGFSDASSNGYAANVYLRVISTLNSINVYFVTCKTKVASLKAADLHASLSIPRLELCRALLLA
;
A
#
# COMPACT_ATOMS: atom_id res chain seq x y z
N MET A 1 -34.77 1.19 21.67
CA MET A 1 -34.35 2.05 20.54
C MET A 1 -34.19 1.16 19.32
N SER A 2 -35.13 1.26 18.37
CA SER A 2 -35.11 0.50 17.12
C SER A 2 -33.86 0.87 16.32
N SER A 3 -33.06 -0.13 15.95
CA SER A 3 -31.87 0.04 15.14
C SER A 3 -32.29 0.42 13.71
N VAL A 4 -32.23 1.70 13.35
CA VAL A 4 -32.54 2.15 11.98
C VAL A 4 -31.43 1.66 11.05
N PRO A 5 -31.76 1.00 9.93
CA PRO A 5 -30.75 0.31 9.14
C PRO A 5 -29.95 1.29 8.25
N LEU A 6 -28.64 1.08 8.14
CA LEU A 6 -27.70 1.93 7.39
C LEU A 6 -28.12 2.10 5.91
N ALA A 7 -27.76 3.20 5.26
CA ALA A 7 -27.90 3.38 3.80
C ALA A 7 -27.27 2.22 2.98
N PRO A 8 -27.83 1.72 1.86
CA PRO A 8 -27.26 0.59 1.10
C PRO A 8 -25.83 0.79 0.57
N CYS A 9 -25.43 1.99 0.16
CA CYS A 9 -24.05 2.29 -0.26
C CYS A 9 -23.07 2.28 0.93
N VAL A 10 -23.58 2.67 2.11
CA VAL A 10 -22.92 2.50 3.39
C VAL A 10 -22.92 1.00 3.75
N ARG A 11 -23.99 0.23 3.60
CA ARG A 11 -23.95 -1.23 3.81
C ARG A 11 -22.92 -1.93 2.91
N GLN A 12 -22.82 -1.58 1.63
CA GLN A 12 -21.84 -2.18 0.70
C GLN A 12 -20.39 -1.79 1.03
N SER A 13 -20.09 -0.51 1.28
CA SER A 13 -18.76 -0.09 1.72
C SER A 13 -18.42 -0.56 3.14
N TYR A 14 -19.43 -0.94 3.94
CA TYR A 14 -19.33 -1.31 5.34
C TYR A 14 -19.57 -2.81 5.56
N GLY A 15 -19.75 -3.61 4.50
CA GLY A 15 -19.99 -5.07 4.52
C GLY A 15 -21.32 -5.47 5.16
N HIS A 16 -21.63 -6.78 5.16
CA HIS A 16 -22.72 -7.42 5.93
C HIS A 16 -22.57 -7.29 7.46
N LEU A 17 -21.97 -6.21 7.97
CA LEU A 17 -22.07 -5.83 9.37
C LEU A 17 -23.49 -5.31 9.61
N SER A 18 -24.39 -6.27 9.63
CA SER A 18 -25.72 -6.18 10.19
C SER A 18 -25.59 -5.79 11.66
N LEU A 19 -26.63 -5.12 12.14
CA LEU A 19 -26.85 -4.65 13.50
C LEU A 19 -26.95 -5.80 14.55
N ALA A 20 -26.31 -6.94 14.35
CA ALA A 20 -26.59 -8.17 15.10
C ALA A 20 -25.43 -9.20 15.17
N ASP A 21 -24.18 -8.78 15.41
CA ASP A 21 -23.16 -9.73 15.92
C ASP A 21 -22.91 -9.46 17.42
N PRO A 22 -23.57 -10.20 18.33
CA PRO A 22 -23.43 -10.02 19.77
C PRO A 22 -22.09 -10.50 20.33
N SER A 23 -21.18 -11.06 19.52
CA SER A 23 -19.85 -11.50 19.96
C SER A 23 -18.80 -10.38 20.00
N PHE A 24 -19.13 -9.20 19.47
CA PHE A 24 -18.30 -8.00 19.53
C PHE A 24 -19.12 -6.81 20.01
N ASP A 25 -18.78 -6.30 21.20
CA ASP A 25 -19.32 -5.07 21.77
C ASP A 25 -18.71 -3.83 21.07
N VAL A 26 -18.97 -3.69 19.76
CA VAL A 26 -18.63 -2.50 18.97
C VAL A 26 -19.93 -1.94 18.38
N PRO A 27 -20.63 -1.04 19.09
CA PRO A 27 -21.89 -0.50 18.59
C PRO A 27 -21.66 0.37 17.36
N SER A 28 -22.20 -0.06 16.21
CA SER A 28 -22.56 0.75 15.02
C SER A 28 -21.79 2.05 14.82
N SER A 29 -20.73 2.06 14.00
CA SER A 29 -19.84 3.21 13.76
C SER A 29 -20.49 4.48 13.16
N ILE A 30 -21.78 4.44 12.81
CA ILE A 30 -22.58 5.53 12.24
C ILE A 30 -23.97 5.49 12.86
N TYR A 31 -24.49 6.66 13.24
CA TYR A 31 -25.88 6.81 13.66
C TYR A 31 -26.56 7.91 12.84
N ILE A 32 -27.89 7.77 12.68
CA ILE A 32 -28.75 8.88 12.30
C ILE A 32 -28.75 9.85 13.49
N CYS A 33 -28.49 11.12 13.22
CA CYS A 33 -28.48 12.12 14.28
C CYS A 33 -29.90 12.26 14.85
N SER A 34 -30.12 11.82 16.09
CA SER A 34 -31.36 12.11 16.82
C SER A 34 -31.28 13.56 17.28
N LEU A 35 -31.67 14.47 16.38
CA LEU A 35 -31.97 15.90 16.57
C LEU A 35 -31.76 16.43 18.01
N VAL A 36 -30.56 16.93 18.30
CA VAL A 36 -30.37 17.92 19.38
C VAL A 36 -29.48 19.07 18.89
N GLU A 37 -28.46 18.81 18.06
CA GLU A 37 -27.63 19.84 17.41
C GLU A 37 -27.21 19.42 16.00
N ALA A 38 -27.16 20.36 15.05
CA ALA A 38 -26.70 20.11 13.69
C ALA A 38 -25.17 19.90 13.65
N GLY A 39 -24.70 19.03 12.75
CA GLY A 39 -23.27 18.84 12.51
C GLY A 39 -22.53 20.14 12.20
N LYS A 40 -21.33 20.29 12.76
CA LYS A 40 -20.47 21.46 12.55
C LYS A 40 -19.70 21.41 11.24
N TYR A 41 -19.50 20.21 10.68
CA TYR A 41 -18.84 20.03 9.38
C TYR A 41 -19.38 18.79 8.66
N PHE A 42 -19.72 18.97 7.38
CA PHE A 42 -20.21 17.92 6.50
C PHE A 42 -19.14 17.53 5.49
N ILE A 43 -18.69 16.28 5.55
CA ILE A 43 -17.65 15.74 4.67
C ILE A 43 -18.32 15.34 3.34
N PRO A 44 -17.94 15.96 2.21
CA PRO A 44 -18.44 15.53 0.91
C PRO A 44 -17.99 14.10 0.61
N HIS A 45 -18.84 13.33 -0.05
CA HIS A 45 -18.52 11.96 -0.42
C HIS A 45 -19.02 11.60 -1.81
N HIS A 46 -18.35 10.64 -2.43
CA HIS A 46 -18.75 10.09 -3.73
C HIS A 46 -18.39 8.61 -3.83
N ALA A 47 -19.06 7.89 -4.73
CA ALA A 47 -18.80 6.49 -4.97
C ALA A 47 -17.76 6.29 -6.09
N VAL A 48 -16.79 5.41 -5.83
CA VAL A 48 -15.88 4.85 -6.82
C VAL A 48 -16.28 3.40 -7.06
N VAL A 49 -16.67 3.09 -8.29
CA VAL A 49 -17.21 1.78 -8.64
C VAL A 49 -16.23 1.05 -9.55
N LYS A 50 -15.78 -0.12 -9.10
CA LYS A 50 -15.05 -1.07 -9.95
C LYS A 50 -16.07 -1.95 -10.69
N ARG A 51 -16.03 -1.90 -12.01
CA ARG A 51 -16.95 -2.64 -12.89
C ARG A 51 -16.17 -3.64 -13.74
N ASP A 52 -16.79 -4.79 -13.99
CA ASP A 52 -16.40 -5.73 -15.04
C ASP A 52 -17.58 -5.85 -16.02
N GLY A 53 -17.43 -5.23 -17.19
CA GLY A 53 -18.54 -4.98 -18.10
C GLY A 53 -19.69 -4.23 -17.42
N TYR A 54 -20.87 -4.85 -17.40
CA TYR A 54 -22.07 -4.30 -16.76
C TYR A 54 -22.19 -4.66 -15.26
N LYS A 55 -21.35 -5.56 -14.75
CA LYS A 55 -21.41 -6.04 -13.37
C LYS A 55 -20.59 -5.13 -12.43
N ILE A 56 -21.21 -4.68 -11.35
CA ILE A 56 -20.50 -4.00 -10.27
C ILE A 56 -19.79 -5.08 -9.43
N GLU A 57 -18.45 -5.10 -9.47
CA GLU A 57 -17.66 -5.99 -8.62
C GLU A 57 -17.52 -5.43 -7.21
N LYS A 58 -17.30 -4.12 -7.11
CA LYS A 58 -16.98 -3.46 -5.85
C LYS A 58 -17.35 -1.98 -5.88
N LEU A 59 -17.91 -1.49 -4.78
CA LEU A 59 -18.19 -0.08 -4.56
C LEU A 59 -17.39 0.41 -3.35
N HIS A 60 -16.74 1.56 -3.50
CA HIS A 60 -16.01 2.24 -2.44
C HIS A 60 -16.53 3.67 -2.30
N VAL A 61 -16.97 4.05 -1.11
CA VAL A 61 -17.26 5.47 -0.81
C VAL A 61 -15.97 6.18 -0.43
N VAL A 62 -15.71 7.32 -1.06
CA VAL A 62 -14.59 8.21 -0.78
C VAL A 62 -15.11 9.42 -0.02
N PHE A 63 -14.58 9.64 1.19
CA PHE A 63 -14.85 10.81 2.01
C PHE A 63 -13.76 11.86 1.76
N HIS A 64 -14.16 13.05 1.29
CA HIS A 64 -13.25 14.09 0.85
C HIS A 64 -13.11 15.20 1.90
N ALA A 65 -12.41 14.91 2.99
CA ALA A 65 -12.14 15.88 4.07
C ALA A 65 -11.16 17.01 3.67
N SER A 66 -10.60 16.95 2.46
CA SER A 66 -9.80 18.00 1.84
C SER A 66 -10.63 18.92 0.93
N ALA A 67 -11.95 18.74 0.85
CA ALA A 67 -12.80 19.68 0.13
C ALA A 67 -12.79 21.05 0.82
N SER A 68 -12.36 22.08 0.10
CA SER A 68 -12.44 23.46 0.57
C SER A 68 -13.90 23.87 0.76
N THR A 69 -14.17 24.48 1.91
CA THR A 69 -15.46 25.14 2.18
C THR A 69 -15.47 26.56 1.60
N SER A 70 -16.61 27.26 1.68
CA SER A 70 -16.72 28.67 1.26
C SER A 70 -15.59 29.59 1.78
N PRO A 71 -15.10 29.47 3.03
CA PRO A 71 -13.93 30.23 3.52
C PRO A 71 -12.57 29.72 3.01
N GLY A 72 -12.52 28.75 2.11
CA GLY A 72 -11.29 28.22 1.51
C GLY A 72 -10.56 27.14 2.33
N LEU A 73 -10.97 26.91 3.57
CA LEU A 73 -10.38 25.90 4.45
C LEU A 73 -11.12 24.56 4.35
N SER A 74 -10.37 23.46 4.39
CA SER A 74 -10.90 22.10 4.53
C SER A 74 -10.79 21.60 5.97
N LEU A 75 -11.50 20.51 6.31
CA LEU A 75 -11.34 19.85 7.62
C LEU A 75 -9.89 19.42 7.85
N ASN A 76 -9.24 18.92 6.80
CA ASN A 76 -7.85 18.47 6.88
C ASN A 76 -6.86 19.62 7.11
N ASP A 77 -7.19 20.86 6.75
CA ASP A 77 -6.35 22.03 7.05
C ASP A 77 -6.47 22.48 8.51
N ALA A 78 -7.64 22.25 9.12
CA ALA A 78 -7.90 22.59 10.52
C ALA A 78 -7.37 21.53 11.51
N LEU A 79 -7.03 20.33 11.03
CA LEU A 79 -6.61 19.20 11.86
C LEU A 79 -5.09 19.01 11.85
N ILE A 80 -4.54 18.74 13.03
CA ILE A 80 -3.14 18.34 13.17
C ILE A 80 -3.00 16.85 12.79
N ALA A 81 -2.20 16.56 11.77
CA ALA A 81 -1.93 15.19 11.29
C ALA A 81 -1.34 14.28 12.38
N GLY A 82 -0.54 14.86 13.27
CA GLY A 82 0.34 14.13 14.19
C GLY A 82 1.64 13.67 13.49
N PRO A 83 2.66 13.27 14.27
CA PRO A 83 3.91 12.77 13.72
C PRO A 83 3.73 11.45 12.96
N LYS A 84 4.57 11.19 11.95
CA LYS A 84 4.60 9.93 11.21
C LYS A 84 5.10 8.81 12.12
N LEU A 85 4.24 7.82 12.39
CA LEU A 85 4.57 6.64 13.22
C LEU A 85 4.72 5.36 12.39
N GLN A 86 4.33 5.40 11.12
CA GLN A 86 4.47 4.27 10.22
C GLN A 86 5.96 3.95 10.07
N ILE A 87 6.31 2.70 10.36
CA ILE A 87 7.62 2.17 10.01
C ILE A 87 7.74 2.14 8.49
N ASP A 88 8.93 2.41 7.97
CA ASP A 88 9.15 2.36 6.53
C ASP A 88 8.86 0.96 5.99
N ILE A 89 8.16 0.92 4.86
CA ILE A 89 7.79 -0.34 4.21
C ILE A 89 9.02 -1.17 3.86
N PHE A 90 10.12 -0.51 3.46
CA PHE A 90 11.39 -1.15 3.18
C PHE A 90 11.94 -1.87 4.41
N ASP A 91 11.90 -1.24 5.59
CA ASP A 91 12.39 -1.82 6.84
C ASP A 91 11.55 -3.03 7.27
N ILE A 92 10.23 -2.99 7.06
CA ILE A 92 9.34 -4.12 7.34
C ILE A 92 9.69 -5.28 6.39
N LEU A 93 9.87 -4.97 5.10
CA LEU A 93 10.18 -5.95 4.08
C LEU A 93 11.54 -6.63 4.32
N VAL A 94 12.61 -5.87 4.58
CA VAL A 94 13.93 -6.42 4.91
C VAL A 94 13.88 -7.27 6.18
N ARG A 95 13.22 -6.79 7.25
CA ARG A 95 13.05 -7.59 8.48
C ARG A 95 12.26 -8.87 8.23
N SER A 96 11.26 -8.81 7.35
CA SER A 96 10.49 -10.00 6.99
C SER A 96 11.40 -11.07 6.40
N ARG A 97 12.43 -10.68 5.63
CA ARG A 97 13.39 -11.61 5.02
C ARG A 97 14.36 -12.26 6.01
N LEU A 98 14.66 -11.62 7.14
CA LEU A 98 15.61 -12.16 8.13
C LEU A 98 15.00 -13.20 9.08
N LYS A 99 13.67 -13.41 9.05
CA LYS A 99 12.98 -14.37 9.93
C LYS A 99 12.61 -15.62 9.15
N ARG A 100 12.93 -16.80 9.68
CA ARG A 100 12.59 -18.08 9.03
C ARG A 100 11.09 -18.23 8.80
N TYR A 101 10.29 -17.85 9.79
CA TYR A 101 8.85 -17.92 9.72
C TYR A 101 8.26 -16.52 9.70
N LEU A 102 7.34 -16.28 8.78
CA LEU A 102 6.58 -15.05 8.66
C LEU A 102 5.11 -15.36 8.94
N LEU A 103 4.48 -14.51 9.75
CA LEU A 103 3.04 -14.54 10.03
C LEU A 103 2.51 -13.12 9.80
N THR A 104 1.48 -13.00 8.97
CA THR A 104 0.88 -11.71 8.62
C THR A 104 -0.63 -11.79 8.75
N ALA A 105 -1.27 -10.67 9.10
CA ALA A 105 -2.71 -10.53 9.14
C ALA A 105 -3.11 -9.07 8.89
N ASP A 106 -4.28 -8.86 8.31
CA ASP A 106 -4.89 -7.55 8.12
C ASP A 106 -5.73 -7.19 9.34
N ILE A 107 -5.57 -5.96 9.84
CA ILE A 107 -6.55 -5.38 10.76
C ILE A 107 -7.77 -4.96 9.96
N THR A 108 -8.90 -5.62 10.23
CA THR A 108 -10.14 -5.37 9.49
C THR A 108 -10.68 -3.99 9.81
N LYS A 109 -10.72 -3.08 8.83
CA LYS A 109 -11.30 -1.74 9.01
C LYS A 109 -10.74 -0.97 10.22
N MET A 110 -9.42 -1.00 10.37
CA MET A 110 -8.67 -0.46 11.53
C MET A 110 -9.22 0.86 12.09
N TYR A 111 -9.42 1.89 11.25
CA TYR A 111 -9.88 3.20 11.71
C TYR A 111 -11.25 3.17 12.39
N ARG A 112 -12.14 2.26 11.94
CA ARG A 112 -13.49 2.12 12.50
C ARG A 112 -13.55 1.40 13.84
N GLN A 113 -12.43 0.86 14.30
CA GLN A 113 -12.35 0.25 15.62
C GLN A 113 -11.95 1.27 16.69
N ILE A 114 -11.76 2.54 16.32
CA ILE A 114 -11.27 3.60 17.19
C ILE A 114 -12.35 4.66 17.31
N PHE A 115 -12.97 4.73 18.49
CA PHE A 115 -13.93 5.78 18.80
C PHE A 115 -13.23 7.14 18.94
N LEU A 116 -13.90 8.16 18.44
CA LEU A 116 -13.55 9.56 18.65
C LEU A 116 -14.19 10.07 19.93
N LYS A 117 -13.68 11.18 20.45
CA LYS A 117 -14.35 11.88 21.54
C LYS A 117 -15.67 12.47 21.01
N PRO A 118 -16.75 12.48 21.79
CA PRO A 118 -18.04 13.04 21.35
C PRO A 118 -17.94 14.45 20.75
N ASN A 119 -17.10 15.31 21.34
CA ASN A 119 -16.89 16.67 20.84
C ASN A 119 -16.24 16.73 19.45
N ASP A 120 -15.49 15.70 19.06
CA ASP A 120 -14.83 15.61 17.76
C ASP A 120 -15.75 14.98 16.70
N CYS A 121 -16.74 14.19 17.11
CA CYS A 121 -17.75 13.59 16.21
C CYS A 121 -18.57 14.66 15.47
N ALA A 122 -18.81 15.80 16.13
CA ALA A 122 -19.53 16.95 15.58
C ALA A 122 -18.94 17.50 14.26
N TYR A 123 -17.69 17.16 13.93
CA TYR A 123 -17.01 17.59 12.70
C TYR A 123 -16.93 16.50 11.62
N GLN A 124 -17.56 15.35 11.82
CA GLN A 124 -17.54 14.23 10.87
C GLN A 124 -18.96 13.80 10.48
N HIS A 125 -19.71 14.71 9.87
CA HIS A 125 -21.06 14.44 9.39
C HIS A 125 -21.08 14.19 7.89
N ILE A 126 -22.08 13.47 7.41
CA ILE A 126 -22.38 13.33 5.98
C ILE A 126 -23.88 13.52 5.74
N LEU A 127 -24.21 13.96 4.53
CA LEU A 127 -25.58 14.01 4.04
C LEU A 127 -25.81 12.86 3.06
N TRP A 128 -26.93 12.14 3.18
CA TRP A 128 -27.25 11.05 2.28
C TRP A 128 -28.76 10.84 2.12
N ARG A 129 -29.18 10.40 0.93
CA ARG A 129 -30.53 9.92 0.59
C ARG A 129 -30.43 8.75 -0.38
N GLU A 130 -31.41 7.84 -0.40
CA GLU A 130 -31.37 6.67 -1.28
C GLU A 130 -31.73 7.03 -2.72
N SER A 131 -32.75 7.88 -2.89
CA SER A 131 -33.25 8.34 -4.17
C SER A 131 -33.36 9.87 -4.20
N SER A 132 -33.57 10.46 -5.38
CA SER A 132 -33.81 11.90 -5.52
C SER A 132 -35.13 12.36 -4.90
N GLU A 133 -36.04 11.42 -4.66
CA GLU A 133 -37.39 11.64 -4.14
C GLU A 133 -37.42 11.58 -2.60
N GLU A 134 -36.43 10.93 -1.99
CA GLU A 134 -36.28 10.85 -0.55
C GLU A 134 -35.64 12.10 0.05
N GLU A 135 -35.99 12.35 1.31
CA GLU A 135 -35.36 13.40 2.12
C GLU A 135 -33.89 13.10 2.39
N VAL A 136 -33.10 14.17 2.43
CA VAL A 136 -31.68 14.09 2.78
C VAL A 136 -31.57 13.89 4.29
N ILE A 137 -30.93 12.80 4.68
CA ILE A 137 -30.67 12.43 6.07
C ILE A 137 -29.23 12.77 6.45
N GLU A 138 -29.07 13.34 7.64
CA GLU A 138 -27.78 13.58 8.27
C GLU A 138 -27.30 12.36 9.07
N TYR A 139 -26.03 11.99 8.87
CA TYR A 139 -25.36 10.92 9.59
C TYR A 139 -24.08 11.43 10.25
N GLU A 140 -23.83 10.99 11.47
CA GLU A 140 -22.62 11.29 12.26
C GLU A 140 -21.68 10.08 12.31
N PHE A 141 -20.39 10.29 12.07
CA PHE A 141 -19.35 9.30 12.34
C PHE A 141 -18.84 9.38 13.78
N ARG A 142 -18.80 8.23 14.47
CA ARG A 142 -18.25 8.12 15.84
C ARG A 142 -16.85 7.57 15.93
N THR A 143 -16.29 7.15 14.80
CA THR A 143 -14.99 6.48 14.73
C THR A 143 -14.06 7.24 13.80
N ALA A 144 -12.75 7.00 13.90
CA ALA A 144 -11.82 7.58 12.94
C ALA A 144 -12.22 7.19 11.50
N THR A 145 -12.28 8.20 10.62
CA THR A 145 -12.78 8.04 9.25
C THR A 145 -11.63 8.13 8.24
N TYR A 146 -11.72 7.33 7.18
CA TYR A 146 -10.79 7.38 6.06
C TYR A 146 -10.85 8.75 5.37
N GLY A 147 -9.70 9.27 4.92
CA GLY A 147 -9.62 10.57 4.26
C GLY A 147 -9.35 11.74 5.22
N VAL A 148 -9.49 11.54 6.52
CA VAL A 148 -9.12 12.53 7.55
C VAL A 148 -7.63 12.42 7.88
N THR A 149 -6.90 13.54 7.86
CA THR A 149 -5.43 13.60 7.98
C THR A 149 -4.91 13.01 9.29
N SER A 150 -5.63 13.17 10.41
CA SER A 150 -5.21 12.68 11.73
C SER A 150 -5.49 11.18 11.96
N ALA A 151 -6.34 10.55 11.14
CA ALA A 151 -6.77 9.16 11.35
C ALA A 151 -5.62 8.13 11.39
N PRO A 152 -4.59 8.19 10.50
CA PRO A 152 -3.47 7.25 10.55
C PRO A 152 -2.67 7.33 11.85
N TYR A 153 -2.40 8.56 12.33
CA TYR A 153 -1.69 8.78 13.59
C TYR A 153 -2.49 8.23 14.77
N LEU A 154 -3.78 8.60 14.88
CA LEU A 154 -4.65 8.13 15.94
C LEU A 154 -4.67 6.60 16.00
N ALA A 155 -4.77 5.96 14.84
CA ALA A 155 -4.86 4.51 14.77
C ALA A 155 -3.59 3.80 15.25
N ILE A 156 -2.41 4.27 14.83
CA ILE A 156 -1.14 3.68 15.27
C ILE A 156 -0.87 4.01 16.75
N ARG A 157 -1.21 5.22 17.23
CA ARG A 157 -1.06 5.56 18.65
C ARG A 157 -1.94 4.73 19.56
N CYS A 158 -3.19 4.44 19.15
CA CYS A 158 -4.07 3.54 19.89
C CYS A 158 -3.39 2.18 20.06
N LEU A 159 -2.82 1.62 18.99
CA LEU A 159 -2.10 0.36 19.06
C LEU A 159 -0.87 0.42 19.99
N HIS A 160 -0.04 1.46 19.90
CA HIS A 160 1.11 1.64 20.78
C HIS A 160 0.70 1.78 22.25
N LYS A 161 -0.41 2.49 22.52
CA LYS A 161 -0.92 2.67 23.89
C LYS A 161 -1.43 1.35 24.47
N LEU A 162 -2.12 0.55 23.66
CA LEU A 162 -2.59 -0.78 24.04
C LEU A 162 -1.43 -1.73 24.35
N ASP A 163 -0.38 -1.74 23.51
CA ASP A 163 0.82 -2.54 23.77
C ASP A 163 1.54 -2.09 25.05
N ALA A 164 1.65 -0.78 25.30
CA ALA A 164 2.25 -0.27 26.53
C ALA A 164 1.46 -0.66 27.81
N GLN A 165 0.14 -0.75 27.74
CA GLN A 165 -0.71 -1.07 28.89
C GLN A 165 -0.89 -2.58 29.12
N ALA A 166 -0.98 -3.36 28.05
CA ALA A 166 -1.38 -4.78 28.12
C ALA A 166 -0.34 -5.74 27.51
N GLY A 167 0.71 -5.25 26.85
CA GLY A 167 1.71 -6.09 26.17
C GLY A 167 2.51 -6.98 27.11
N SER A 168 2.67 -6.60 28.39
CA SER A 168 3.30 -7.47 29.40
C SER A 168 2.50 -8.75 29.66
N LYS A 169 1.17 -8.72 29.47
CA LYS A 169 0.30 -9.90 29.62
C LYS A 169 0.44 -10.90 28.45
N PHE A 170 1.01 -10.47 27.33
CA PHE A 170 1.17 -11.28 26.12
C PHE A 170 2.57 -11.11 25.51
N PRO A 171 3.64 -11.60 26.17
CA PRO A 171 5.02 -11.35 25.76
C PRO A 171 5.35 -11.84 24.33
N ALA A 172 4.72 -12.91 23.87
CA ALA A 172 4.87 -13.41 22.49
C ALA A 172 4.15 -12.53 21.44
N ALA A 173 3.19 -11.70 21.85
CA ALA A 173 2.45 -10.77 21.00
C ALA A 173 2.81 -9.29 21.25
N LYS A 174 3.71 -9.02 22.20
CA LYS A 174 4.27 -7.71 22.49
C LYS A 174 4.99 -7.22 21.23
N ASN A 175 4.63 -6.04 20.75
CA ASN A 175 5.01 -5.49 19.43
C ASN A 175 4.33 -6.11 18.17
N ILE A 176 3.37 -7.03 18.29
CA ILE A 176 2.73 -7.72 17.14
C ILE A 176 1.20 -7.51 17.06
N LEU A 177 0.59 -6.93 18.11
CA LEU A 177 -0.85 -6.67 18.26
C LEU A 177 -1.66 -7.92 18.61
N THR A 178 -2.39 -7.82 19.72
CA THR A 178 -3.12 -8.90 20.36
C THR A 178 -4.51 -9.14 19.79
N ARG A 179 -4.94 -10.40 19.83
CA ARG A 179 -6.23 -10.98 19.39
C ARG A 179 -7.50 -10.39 20.04
N LYS A 180 -7.38 -9.54 21.07
CA LYS A 180 -8.52 -9.02 21.85
C LYS A 180 -8.87 -7.56 21.59
N THR A 181 -8.00 -6.81 20.91
CA THR A 181 -8.20 -5.37 20.66
C THR A 181 -8.59 -5.08 19.22
N CYS A 182 -8.17 -5.93 18.29
CA CYS A 182 -8.48 -5.75 16.88
C CYS A 182 -8.88 -7.07 16.19
N THR A 183 -9.89 -7.00 15.33
CA THR A 183 -10.26 -8.13 14.48
C THR A 183 -9.24 -8.30 13.36
N LEU A 184 -8.46 -9.37 13.43
CA LEU A 184 -7.45 -9.75 12.45
C LEU A 184 -8.03 -10.77 11.46
N LYS A 185 -7.86 -10.51 10.16
CA LYS A 185 -8.28 -11.40 9.08
C LYS A 185 -7.16 -11.59 8.06
N LYS A 186 -7.38 -12.49 7.11
CA LYS A 186 -6.41 -12.87 6.07
C LYS A 186 -5.06 -13.32 6.63
N TRP A 187 -5.12 -14.13 7.68
CA TRP A 187 -3.92 -14.73 8.25
C TRP A 187 -3.17 -15.53 7.20
N THR A 188 -1.86 -15.28 7.09
CA THR A 188 -0.99 -15.91 6.10
C THR A 188 0.34 -16.25 6.76
N SER A 189 0.88 -17.44 6.48
CA SER A 189 2.19 -17.85 6.96
C SER A 189 2.86 -18.85 6.02
N ASN A 190 4.20 -18.83 5.96
CA ASN A 190 4.98 -19.88 5.30
C ASN A 190 5.13 -21.16 6.15
N CYS A 191 4.51 -21.21 7.33
CA CYS A 191 4.46 -22.42 8.15
C CYS A 191 3.00 -22.83 8.39
N PRO A 192 2.50 -23.88 7.72
CA PRO A 192 1.12 -24.34 7.87
C PRO A 192 0.75 -24.71 9.31
N VAL A 193 1.72 -25.16 10.11
CA VAL A 193 1.52 -25.50 11.53
C VAL A 193 1.07 -24.29 12.35
N ILE A 194 1.56 -23.08 12.02
CA ILE A 194 1.17 -21.85 12.71
C ILE A 194 -0.30 -21.50 12.43
N LEU A 195 -0.80 -21.84 11.23
CA LEU A 195 -2.17 -21.55 10.81
C LEU A 195 -3.22 -22.54 11.37
N LYS A 196 -2.80 -23.71 11.89
CA LYS A 196 -3.74 -24.71 12.45
C LYS A 196 -4.64 -24.16 13.55
N ASN A 197 -4.17 -23.16 14.30
CA ASN A 197 -4.90 -22.54 15.41
C ASN A 197 -5.71 -21.28 15.00
N VAL A 198 -5.80 -21.01 13.70
CA VAL A 198 -6.55 -19.89 13.12
C VAL A 198 -7.76 -20.46 12.38
N ASP A 199 -8.94 -19.89 12.64
CA ASP A 199 -10.17 -20.24 11.93
C ASP A 199 -9.96 -20.13 10.41
N THR A 200 -10.40 -21.13 9.65
CA THR A 200 -10.25 -21.21 8.20
C THR A 200 -10.92 -20.02 7.49
N ASN A 201 -11.94 -19.41 8.08
CA ASN A 201 -12.60 -18.21 7.55
C ASN A 201 -11.77 -16.94 7.68
N ASP A 202 -10.86 -16.90 8.66
CA ASP A 202 -9.97 -15.76 8.89
C ASP A 202 -8.61 -15.94 8.22
N GLN A 203 -8.32 -17.12 7.66
CA GLN A 203 -7.12 -17.35 6.84
C GLN A 203 -7.26 -16.66 5.46
N ALA A 204 -6.13 -16.27 4.88
CA ALA A 204 -6.13 -15.71 3.53
C ALA A 204 -6.57 -16.78 2.52
N LYS A 205 -7.56 -16.44 1.70
CA LYS A 205 -7.91 -17.26 0.54
C LYS A 205 -6.76 -17.11 -0.46
N LEU A 206 -6.00 -18.18 -0.68
CA LEU A 206 -4.89 -18.25 -1.64
C LEU A 206 -5.35 -18.02 -3.11
N LEU A 207 -6.65 -18.04 -3.37
CA LEU A 207 -7.22 -17.65 -4.65
C LEU A 207 -7.17 -16.13 -4.81
N SER A 208 -6.02 -15.61 -5.23
CA SER A 208 -5.99 -14.33 -5.91
C SER A 208 -6.83 -14.48 -7.17
N LEU A 209 -7.96 -13.77 -7.26
CA LEU A 209 -8.62 -13.46 -8.53
C LEU A 209 -7.74 -12.46 -9.32
N ASP A 210 -6.49 -12.83 -9.57
CA ASP A 210 -5.69 -12.36 -10.68
C ASP A 210 -5.71 -13.49 -11.74
N PRO A 211 -5.75 -13.18 -13.05
CA PRO A 211 -6.16 -14.08 -14.12
C PRO A 211 -5.27 -15.32 -14.40
N LYS A 212 -4.44 -15.77 -13.47
CA LYS A 212 -3.50 -16.90 -13.65
C LYS A 212 -3.58 -18.04 -12.63
N GLY A 213 -4.47 -17.99 -11.63
CA GLY A 213 -4.75 -19.17 -10.79
C GLY A 213 -3.63 -19.62 -9.84
N GLU A 214 -2.62 -18.79 -9.59
CA GLU A 214 -1.54 -19.09 -8.64
C GLU A 214 -1.83 -18.59 -7.22
N ALA A 215 -1.37 -19.38 -6.23
CA ALA A 215 -1.61 -19.20 -4.81
C ALA A 215 -0.78 -18.05 -4.19
N SER A 216 -0.92 -16.82 -4.68
CA SER A 216 -0.17 -15.65 -4.18
C SER A 216 -1.03 -14.72 -3.32
N VAL A 217 -0.46 -14.24 -2.21
CA VAL A 217 -1.06 -13.22 -1.33
C VAL A 217 -0.31 -11.91 -1.51
N LYS A 218 -1.02 -10.78 -1.51
CA LYS A 218 -0.37 -9.46 -1.52
C LYS A 218 0.19 -9.12 -0.14
N PHE A 219 1.51 -9.18 0.01
CA PHE A 219 2.23 -8.72 1.19
C PHE A 219 2.82 -7.33 0.93
N LEU A 220 2.24 -6.31 1.56
CA LEU A 220 2.69 -4.91 1.44
C LEU A 220 2.84 -4.43 -0.01
N GLY A 221 1.97 -4.91 -0.91
CA GLY A 221 1.99 -4.54 -2.33
C GLY A 221 2.82 -5.45 -3.24
N LEU A 222 3.60 -6.38 -2.69
CA LEU A 222 4.28 -7.46 -3.43
C LEU A 222 3.45 -8.74 -3.44
N HIS A 223 3.63 -9.60 -4.44
CA HIS A 223 3.07 -10.95 -4.39
C HIS A 223 4.03 -11.86 -3.63
N TRP A 224 3.50 -12.57 -2.64
CA TRP A 224 4.23 -13.55 -1.84
C TRP A 224 3.47 -14.88 -1.93
N ASP A 225 4.19 -15.95 -2.31
CA ASP A 225 3.70 -17.31 -2.18
C ASP A 225 4.23 -17.89 -0.85
N PRO A 226 3.35 -18.13 0.14
CA PRO A 226 3.78 -18.68 1.43
C PRO A 226 4.23 -20.14 1.33
N SER A 227 3.79 -20.88 0.31
CA SER A 227 4.08 -22.32 0.17
C SER A 227 5.52 -22.54 -0.27
N SER A 228 5.95 -21.83 -1.31
CA SER A 228 7.34 -21.85 -1.78
C SER A 228 8.24 -20.86 -1.02
N ASP A 229 7.66 -19.86 -0.35
CA ASP A 229 8.34 -18.81 0.39
C ASP A 229 9.15 -17.80 -0.46
N HIS A 230 8.57 -17.41 -1.60
CA HIS A 230 9.16 -16.46 -2.55
C HIS A 230 8.29 -15.25 -2.79
N PHE A 231 8.94 -14.11 -3.08
CA PHE A 231 8.28 -12.98 -3.71
C PHE A 231 8.29 -13.14 -5.23
N THR A 232 7.16 -12.81 -5.84
CA THR A 232 6.95 -12.85 -7.28
C THR A 232 6.39 -11.52 -7.77
N TYR A 233 6.49 -11.31 -9.08
CA TYR A 233 5.95 -10.14 -9.77
C TYR A 233 4.96 -10.64 -10.81
N HIS A 234 3.80 -10.01 -10.90
CA HIS A 234 2.80 -10.37 -11.90
C HIS A 234 2.50 -9.16 -12.76
N THR A 235 2.67 -9.31 -14.06
CA THR A 235 2.31 -8.28 -15.01
C THR A 235 1.21 -8.76 -15.94
N CYS A 236 0.07 -8.09 -15.89
CA CYS A 236 -1.00 -8.28 -16.87
C CYS A 236 -1.32 -6.93 -17.48
N LEU A 237 -0.85 -6.71 -18.71
CA LEU A 237 -1.08 -5.49 -19.46
C LEU A 237 -1.67 -5.84 -20.81
N ARG A 238 -2.71 -5.09 -21.21
CA ARG A 238 -3.33 -5.24 -22.52
C ARG A 238 -2.66 -4.28 -23.50
N PRO A 239 -2.24 -4.76 -24.68
CA PRO A 239 -1.77 -3.90 -25.75
C PRO A 239 -2.84 -2.88 -26.14
N GLY A 240 -2.42 -1.66 -26.48
CA GLY A 240 -3.33 -0.63 -26.97
C GLY A 240 -2.58 0.67 -27.27
N GLN A 241 -3.34 1.71 -27.61
CA GLN A 241 -2.73 3.03 -27.84
C GLN A 241 -2.23 3.61 -26.52
N TYR A 242 -0.95 3.96 -26.48
CA TYR A 242 -0.30 4.52 -25.30
C TYR A 242 -0.26 6.05 -25.36
N THR A 243 -0.41 6.66 -24.20
CA THR A 243 -0.27 8.10 -23.95
C THR A 243 0.71 8.30 -22.81
N LYS A 244 1.21 9.52 -22.62
CA LYS A 244 2.09 9.86 -21.48
C LYS A 244 1.47 9.45 -20.13
N ARG A 245 0.16 9.64 -19.96
CA ARG A 245 -0.59 9.21 -18.76
C ARG A 245 -0.56 7.69 -18.58
N LYS A 246 -0.79 6.92 -19.65
CA LYS A 246 -0.76 5.45 -19.60
C LYS A 246 0.64 4.92 -19.28
N VAL A 247 1.67 5.51 -19.85
CA VAL A 247 3.08 5.18 -19.57
C VAL A 247 3.36 5.34 -18.08
N LEU A 248 3.08 6.52 -17.51
CA LEU A 248 3.26 6.77 -16.07
C LEU A 248 2.46 5.79 -15.20
N SER A 249 1.21 5.53 -15.58
CA SER A 249 0.34 4.60 -14.86
C SER A 249 0.86 3.15 -14.89
N ILE A 250 1.47 2.71 -15.98
CA ILE A 250 2.08 1.38 -16.08
C ILE A 250 3.37 1.34 -15.26
N THR A 251 4.24 2.34 -15.38
CA THR A 251 5.48 2.43 -14.59
C THR A 251 5.20 2.40 -13.09
N ALA A 252 4.18 3.13 -12.62
CA ALA A 252 3.79 3.16 -11.21
C ALA A 252 3.17 1.84 -10.72
N ARG A 253 2.60 1.02 -11.61
CA ARG A 253 2.04 -0.31 -11.29
C ARG A 253 3.12 -1.36 -11.04
N LEU A 254 4.32 -1.17 -11.56
CA LEU A 254 5.50 -2.00 -11.28
C LEU A 254 6.08 -1.65 -9.90
N PHE A 255 5.25 -1.80 -8.86
CA PHE A 255 5.62 -1.49 -7.49
C PHE A 255 6.70 -2.47 -7.01
N ASP A 256 7.90 -1.95 -6.74
CA ASP A 256 9.06 -2.75 -6.39
C ASP A 256 9.87 -2.08 -5.26
N PRO A 257 9.49 -2.30 -4.00
CA PRO A 257 10.15 -1.70 -2.85
C PRO A 257 11.55 -2.27 -2.58
N PHE A 258 11.88 -3.47 -3.07
CA PHE A 258 13.24 -4.02 -2.95
C PHE A 258 14.19 -3.44 -4.01
N GLY A 259 13.66 -3.00 -5.15
CA GLY A 259 14.45 -2.61 -6.32
C GLY A 259 14.87 -3.79 -7.19
N PHE A 260 14.30 -4.98 -7.01
CA PHE A 260 14.63 -6.15 -7.82
C PHE A 260 14.37 -5.93 -9.32
N LEU A 261 13.33 -5.17 -9.67
CA LEU A 261 12.99 -4.70 -11.01
C LEU A 261 13.73 -3.41 -11.39
N GLY A 262 14.79 -3.06 -10.65
CA GLY A 262 15.56 -1.82 -10.80
C GLY A 262 15.91 -1.46 -12.25
N PRO A 263 16.47 -2.38 -13.06
CA PRO A 263 16.77 -2.13 -14.47
C PRO A 263 15.53 -1.80 -15.31
N THR A 264 14.46 -2.58 -15.17
CA THR A 264 13.19 -2.39 -15.88
C THR A 264 12.55 -1.06 -15.51
N LEU A 265 12.52 -0.72 -14.22
CA LEU A 265 11.99 0.54 -13.73
C LEU A 265 12.85 1.74 -14.14
N LEU A 266 14.18 1.59 -14.15
CA LEU A 266 15.08 2.65 -14.60
C LEU A 266 14.82 2.98 -16.07
N TRP A 267 14.71 1.97 -16.93
CA TRP A 267 14.37 2.17 -18.34
C TRP A 267 13.02 2.89 -18.48
N ALA A 268 11.97 2.44 -17.78
CA ALA A 268 10.66 3.07 -17.86
C ALA A 268 10.65 4.53 -17.35
N LYS A 269 11.48 4.84 -16.35
CA LYS A 269 11.66 6.22 -15.85
C LYS A 269 12.46 7.09 -16.83
N ILE A 270 13.48 6.54 -17.50
CA ILE A 270 14.22 7.25 -18.57
C ILE A 270 13.27 7.54 -19.73
N PHE A 271 12.49 6.55 -20.17
CA PHE A 271 11.48 6.73 -21.22
C PHE A 271 10.47 7.82 -20.84
N MET A 272 9.97 7.81 -19.59
CA MET A 272 9.10 8.88 -19.10
C MET A 272 9.79 10.26 -19.16
N GLN A 273 11.07 10.35 -18.81
CA GLN A 273 11.86 11.58 -18.92
C GLN A 273 11.94 12.08 -20.38
N GLU A 274 12.09 11.19 -21.36
CA GLU A 274 12.07 11.54 -22.78
C GLU A 274 10.72 12.13 -23.22
N LEU A 275 9.60 11.55 -22.77
CA LEU A 275 8.28 12.10 -23.06
C LEU A 275 8.09 13.52 -22.48
N TRP A 276 8.70 13.81 -21.33
CA TRP A 276 8.71 15.15 -20.75
C TRP A 276 9.54 16.13 -21.58
N LYS A 277 10.72 15.72 -22.07
CA LYS A 277 11.55 16.56 -22.96
C LYS A 277 10.81 16.96 -24.24
N LEU A 278 9.97 16.07 -24.77
CA LEU A 278 9.17 16.32 -25.96
C LEU A 278 7.94 17.22 -25.72
N GLY A 279 7.63 17.58 -24.47
CA GLY A 279 6.51 18.47 -24.16
C GLY A 279 5.12 17.90 -24.48
N LEU A 280 4.98 16.57 -24.62
CA LEU A 280 3.69 15.95 -24.97
C LEU A 280 2.62 16.19 -23.89
N HIS A 281 1.38 16.46 -24.29
CA HIS A 281 0.25 16.49 -23.36
C HIS A 281 -0.08 15.09 -22.83
N TRP A 282 -0.81 15.03 -21.71
CA TRP A 282 -1.06 13.78 -20.96
C TRP A 282 -1.75 12.68 -21.77
N ASP A 283 -2.71 13.07 -22.60
CA ASP A 283 -3.62 12.16 -23.31
C ASP A 283 -3.35 12.15 -24.82
N THR A 284 -2.28 12.81 -25.27
CA THR A 284 -1.80 12.73 -26.65
C THR A 284 -1.20 11.35 -26.93
N PRO A 285 -1.53 10.71 -28.07
CA PRO A 285 -0.88 9.48 -28.50
C PRO A 285 0.63 9.65 -28.66
N LEU A 286 1.39 8.59 -28.32
CA LEU A 286 2.84 8.61 -28.52
C LEU A 286 3.21 8.67 -30.01
N PRO A 287 4.27 9.41 -30.40
CA PRO A 287 4.87 9.32 -31.73
C PRO A 287 5.29 7.89 -32.08
N THR A 288 5.25 7.54 -33.37
CA THR A 288 5.44 6.15 -33.85
C THR A 288 6.70 5.48 -33.29
N HIS A 289 7.85 6.15 -33.27
CA HIS A 289 9.11 5.56 -32.77
C HIS A 289 9.07 5.24 -31.26
N LEU A 290 8.50 6.13 -30.44
CA LEU A 290 8.33 5.93 -29.00
C LEU A 290 7.25 4.88 -28.71
N HIS A 291 6.19 4.87 -29.53
CA HIS A 291 5.16 3.86 -29.43
C HIS A 291 5.74 2.47 -29.67
N CYS A 292 6.54 2.26 -30.71
CA CYS A 292 7.19 0.98 -30.98
C CYS A 292 8.07 0.52 -29.81
N SER A 293 8.91 1.42 -29.28
CA SER A 293 9.81 1.14 -28.16
C SER A 293 9.05 0.77 -26.89
N TRP A 294 8.02 1.55 -26.54
CA TRP A 294 7.17 1.26 -25.39
C TRP A 294 6.33 -0.01 -25.56
N TYR A 295 5.85 -0.25 -26.78
CA TYR A 295 5.10 -1.46 -27.10
C TYR A 295 5.97 -2.71 -26.89
N GLN A 296 7.22 -2.67 -27.34
CA GLN A 296 8.19 -3.75 -27.08
C GLN A 296 8.40 -3.96 -25.58
N PHE A 297 8.63 -2.89 -24.83
CA PHE A 297 8.76 -2.97 -23.37
C PHE A 297 7.55 -3.66 -22.73
N VAL A 298 6.33 -3.26 -23.08
CA VAL A 298 5.11 -3.89 -22.54
C VAL A 298 4.97 -5.36 -22.94
N ARG A 299 5.37 -5.72 -24.16
CA ARG A 299 5.36 -7.11 -24.64
C ARG A 299 6.33 -8.00 -23.86
N GLU A 300 7.43 -7.45 -23.36
CA GLU A 300 8.45 -8.17 -22.60
C GLU A 300 8.15 -8.22 -21.10
N LEU A 301 7.29 -7.34 -20.57
CA LEU A 301 6.93 -7.33 -19.15
C LEU A 301 6.44 -8.69 -18.59
N PRO A 302 5.65 -9.52 -19.31
CA PRO A 302 5.29 -10.85 -18.83
C PRO A 302 6.47 -11.76 -18.51
N ALA A 303 7.68 -11.50 -19.04
CA ALA A 303 8.87 -12.24 -18.65
C ALA A 303 9.27 -12.03 -17.18
N LEU A 304 8.83 -10.93 -16.56
CA LEU A 304 9.03 -10.67 -15.13
C LEU A 304 8.29 -11.67 -14.24
N ASP A 305 7.28 -12.37 -14.76
CA ASP A 305 6.55 -13.39 -14.01
C ASP A 305 7.45 -14.60 -13.68
N SER A 306 8.52 -14.81 -14.44
CA SER A 306 9.54 -15.85 -14.16
C SER A 306 10.54 -15.46 -13.08
N ILE A 307 10.50 -14.22 -12.61
CA ILE A 307 11.43 -13.72 -11.60
C ILE A 307 10.96 -14.16 -10.21
N ILE A 308 11.87 -14.83 -9.51
CA ILE A 308 11.64 -15.35 -8.17
C ILE A 308 12.69 -14.77 -7.22
N LEU A 309 12.22 -14.10 -6.17
CA LEU A 309 13.08 -13.59 -5.09
C LEU A 309 12.82 -14.38 -3.81
N PRO A 310 13.77 -15.19 -3.31
CA PRO A 310 13.65 -15.86 -2.03
C PRO A 310 13.39 -14.86 -0.91
N ARG A 311 12.31 -15.06 -0.15
CA ARG A 311 12.00 -14.20 0.98
C ARG A 311 13.08 -14.39 2.04
N HIS A 312 13.26 -15.60 2.55
CA HIS A 312 14.15 -15.84 3.68
C HIS A 312 15.63 -15.74 3.33
N ILE A 313 16.36 -14.92 4.08
CA ILE A 313 17.83 -14.85 4.11
C ILE A 313 18.27 -15.62 5.35
N ASP A 314 18.86 -16.80 5.16
CA ASP A 314 19.28 -17.63 6.28
C ASP A 314 20.64 -17.19 6.83
N ILE A 315 20.62 -16.57 8.01
CA ILE A 315 21.81 -16.11 8.72
C ILE A 315 22.06 -16.87 10.03
N ARG A 316 21.44 -18.04 10.26
CA ARG A 316 21.48 -18.70 11.59
C ARG A 316 22.79 -19.41 11.89
N SER A 317 23.42 -20.00 10.89
CA SER A 317 24.62 -20.83 11.05
C SER A 317 25.77 -20.27 10.20
N HIS A 318 26.21 -19.06 10.53
CA HIS A 318 27.25 -18.35 9.80
C HIS A 318 28.56 -18.27 10.58
N THR A 319 29.67 -18.28 9.86
CA THR A 319 31.00 -17.88 10.36
C THR A 319 31.28 -16.43 10.03
N GLU A 320 30.81 -15.97 8.87
CA GLU A 320 31.04 -14.62 8.39
C GLU A 320 29.83 -14.12 7.60
N ILE A 321 29.50 -12.84 7.78
CA ILE A 321 28.49 -12.12 6.99
C ILE A 321 29.15 -10.88 6.42
N GLN A 322 29.09 -10.73 5.10
CA GLN A 322 29.60 -9.57 4.38
C GLN A 322 28.46 -8.87 3.67
N LEU A 323 28.40 -7.55 3.82
CA LEU A 323 27.52 -6.69 3.03
C LEU A 323 28.31 -6.16 1.84
N ILE A 324 27.92 -6.56 0.63
CA ILE A 324 28.65 -6.24 -0.60
C ILE A 324 27.81 -5.26 -1.42
N GLY A 325 28.34 -4.06 -1.60
CA GLY A 325 27.74 -3.00 -2.39
C GLY A 325 28.39 -2.88 -3.76
N PHE A 326 27.58 -2.81 -4.81
CA PHE A 326 28.01 -2.42 -6.15
C PHE A 326 27.26 -1.17 -6.56
N SER A 327 27.90 -0.26 -7.27
CA SER A 327 27.20 0.86 -7.88
C SER A 327 27.84 1.21 -9.21
N ASP A 328 27.01 1.66 -10.15
CA ASP A 328 27.44 2.09 -11.47
C ASP A 328 26.64 3.31 -11.93
N ALA A 329 27.22 4.11 -12.83
CA ALA A 329 26.59 5.31 -13.36
C ALA A 329 26.82 5.45 -14.87
N SER A 330 25.78 5.96 -15.52
CA SER A 330 25.76 6.30 -16.94
C SER A 330 25.21 7.71 -17.12
N SER A 331 25.35 8.25 -18.32
CA SER A 331 24.73 9.53 -18.70
C SER A 331 23.20 9.56 -18.52
N ASN A 332 22.54 8.41 -18.53
CA ASN A 332 21.08 8.30 -18.42
C ASN A 332 20.59 8.09 -16.98
N GLY A 333 21.45 7.56 -16.11
CA GLY A 333 21.07 7.22 -14.74
C GLY A 333 22.14 6.43 -14.03
N TYR A 334 21.93 6.24 -12.73
CA TYR A 334 22.84 5.54 -11.85
C TYR A 334 22.10 4.63 -10.88
N ALA A 335 22.79 3.59 -10.42
CA ALA A 335 22.21 2.57 -9.57
C ALA A 335 23.19 2.10 -8.49
N ALA A 336 22.64 1.61 -7.40
CA ALA A 336 23.37 0.94 -6.34
C ALA A 336 22.63 -0.33 -5.92
N ASN A 337 23.37 -1.43 -5.81
CA ASN A 337 22.89 -2.76 -5.46
C ASN A 337 23.62 -3.23 -4.20
N VAL A 338 22.88 -3.90 -3.31
CA VAL A 338 23.43 -4.46 -2.09
C VAL A 338 23.10 -5.94 -2.04
N TYR A 339 24.13 -6.75 -1.79
CA TYR A 339 24.04 -8.18 -1.59
C TYR A 339 24.55 -8.55 -0.20
N LEU A 340 24.01 -9.62 0.36
CA LEU A 340 24.50 -10.24 1.58
C LEU A 340 25.19 -11.55 1.21
N ARG A 341 26.49 -11.63 1.47
CA ARG A 341 27.26 -12.88 1.33
C ARG A 341 27.41 -13.51 2.71
N VAL A 342 26.90 -14.71 2.86
CA VAL A 342 26.90 -15.48 4.11
C VAL A 342 27.76 -16.71 3.93
N ILE A 343 28.82 -16.82 4.72
CA ILE A 343 29.63 -18.04 4.83
C ILE A 343 29.06 -18.89 5.96
N SER A 344 28.65 -20.10 5.64
CA SER A 344 28.14 -21.06 6.62
C SER A 344 29.27 -21.66 7.46
N THR A 345 28.93 -22.17 8.64
CA THR A 345 29.80 -23.06 9.45
C THR A 345 30.32 -24.29 8.68
N LEU A 346 29.63 -24.71 7.62
CA LEU A 346 30.06 -25.77 6.71
C LEU A 346 30.91 -25.27 5.54
N ASN A 347 31.38 -24.01 5.60
CA ASN A 347 32.14 -23.32 4.56
C ASN A 347 31.41 -23.15 3.21
N SER A 348 30.09 -23.31 3.18
CA SER A 348 29.27 -23.00 2.00
C SER A 348 28.98 -21.50 1.91
N ILE A 349 29.03 -20.95 0.70
CA ILE A 349 28.81 -19.52 0.44
C ILE A 349 27.42 -19.34 -0.16
N ASN A 350 26.57 -18.56 0.50
CA ASN A 350 25.27 -18.14 -0.04
C ASN A 350 25.30 -16.64 -0.29
N VAL A 351 24.76 -16.20 -1.43
CA VAL A 351 24.65 -14.79 -1.79
C VAL A 351 23.19 -14.44 -1.98
N TYR A 352 22.73 -13.42 -1.25
CA TYR A 352 21.35 -12.96 -1.28
C TYR A 352 21.29 -11.52 -1.77
N PHE A 353 20.46 -11.25 -2.78
CA PHE A 353 20.10 -9.88 -3.13
C PHE A 353 19.36 -9.23 -1.95
N VAL A 354 19.76 -8.05 -1.50
CA VAL A 354 19.10 -7.31 -0.42
C VAL A 354 18.21 -6.21 -0.99
N THR A 355 18.81 -5.30 -1.76
CA THR A 355 18.10 -4.18 -2.38
C THR A 355 18.87 -3.60 -3.56
N CYS A 356 18.15 -2.91 -4.44
CA CYS A 356 18.68 -2.02 -5.44
C CYS A 356 17.95 -0.67 -5.36
N LYS A 357 18.67 0.41 -5.62
CA LYS A 357 18.07 1.73 -5.88
C LYS A 357 18.56 2.24 -7.21
N THR A 358 17.65 2.80 -8.00
CA THR A 358 17.94 3.42 -9.29
C THR A 358 17.46 4.86 -9.31
N LYS A 359 18.26 5.74 -9.93
CA LYS A 359 17.93 7.15 -10.15
C LYS A 359 18.22 7.53 -11.60
N VAL A 360 17.29 8.24 -12.21
CA VAL A 360 17.51 8.84 -13.54
C VAL A 360 18.43 10.04 -13.38
N ALA A 361 19.35 10.22 -14.32
CA ALA A 361 20.23 11.38 -14.33
C ALA A 361 19.39 12.66 -14.49
N SER A 362 19.71 13.68 -13.69
CA SER A 362 18.98 14.95 -13.72
C SER A 362 19.29 15.72 -15.01
N LEU A 363 18.24 16.25 -15.63
CA LEU A 363 18.34 17.27 -16.66
C LEU A 363 18.26 18.62 -15.94
N LYS A 364 19.38 19.26 -15.64
CA LYS A 364 19.29 20.66 -15.18
C LYS A 364 18.87 21.51 -16.39
N ALA A 365 17.66 22.05 -16.32
CA ALA A 365 16.94 22.64 -17.45
C ALA A 365 17.16 24.16 -17.64
N ALA A 366 18.31 24.70 -17.23
CA ALA A 366 18.54 26.16 -17.34
C ALA A 366 19.87 26.55 -17.98
N ASP A 367 20.95 25.79 -17.79
CA ASP A 367 22.24 26.09 -18.40
C ASP A 367 22.69 24.95 -19.30
N LEU A 368 22.99 25.28 -20.56
CA LEU A 368 23.51 24.37 -21.59
C LEU A 368 24.82 23.63 -21.15
N HIS A 369 25.43 24.06 -20.05
CA HIS A 369 26.64 23.48 -19.43
C HIS A 369 26.40 22.60 -18.18
N ALA A 370 25.16 22.43 -17.71
CA ALA A 370 24.90 21.85 -16.38
C ALA A 370 24.35 20.41 -16.37
N SER A 371 24.58 19.61 -17.42
CA SER A 371 24.46 18.15 -17.28
C SER A 371 25.50 17.66 -16.26
N LEU A 372 25.11 16.73 -15.39
CA LEU A 372 26.08 16.15 -14.45
C LEU A 372 27.13 15.40 -15.27
N SER A 373 28.40 15.74 -15.10
CA SER A 373 29.50 14.99 -15.70
C SER A 373 29.50 13.56 -15.20
N ILE A 374 30.05 12.62 -15.99
CA ILE A 374 30.19 11.22 -15.58
C ILE A 374 30.90 11.11 -14.21
N PRO A 375 32.03 11.79 -13.93
CA PRO A 375 32.64 11.75 -12.59
C PRO A 375 31.71 12.21 -11.46
N ARG A 376 30.80 13.16 -11.72
CA ARG A 376 29.82 13.61 -10.72
C ARG A 376 28.70 12.58 -10.52
N LEU A 377 28.28 11.90 -11.58
CA LEU A 377 27.33 10.79 -11.49
C LEU A 377 27.95 9.58 -10.78
N GLU A 378 29.24 9.32 -10.98
CA GLU A 378 30.06 8.34 -10.25
C GLU A 378 30.10 8.65 -8.73
N LEU A 379 30.17 9.93 -8.35
CA LEU A 379 30.03 10.32 -6.94
C LEU A 379 28.59 10.17 -6.44
N CYS A 380 27.58 10.49 -7.27
CA CYS A 380 26.17 10.31 -6.90
C CYS A 380 25.79 8.83 -6.69
N ARG A 381 26.35 7.90 -7.47
CA ARG A 381 26.13 6.46 -7.26
C ARG A 381 26.80 5.95 -5.99
N ALA A 382 27.96 6.49 -5.62
CA ALA A 382 28.65 6.13 -4.38
C ALA A 382 27.84 6.62 -3.18
N LEU A 383 27.33 7.86 -3.23
CA LEU A 383 26.40 8.39 -2.23
C LEU A 383 25.07 7.65 -2.19
N LEU A 384 24.59 7.09 -3.31
CA LEU A 384 23.38 6.27 -3.32
C LEU A 384 23.58 4.91 -2.64
N LEU A 385 24.81 4.39 -2.68
CA LEU A 385 25.20 3.12 -2.08
C LEU A 385 25.48 3.25 -0.57
N ALA A 386 26.10 4.35 -0.16
CA ALA A 386 26.32 4.70 1.24
C ALA A 386 24.99 5.00 1.96
#